data_AF-J3G1Y2-F1
#
_entry.id   AF-J3G1Y2-F1
#
_cell.length_a   1.000
_cell.length_b   1.000
_cell.length_c   1.000
_cell.angle_alpha   90.00
_cell.angle_beta   90.00
_cell.angle_gamma   90.00
#
_symmetry.space_group_name_H-M   'P 1'
#
loop_
_entity.id
_entity.type
_entity.pdbx_description
1 polymer ?
#
loop_
_entity_poly.entity_id
_entity_poly.type
_entity_poly.pdbx_seq_one_letter_code
_entity_poly.pdbx_strand_id
1 'polypeptide(L)'
;GYPPNLKVLVDGVRDTRSAKGAKFYFLRRIPRDPLATVKRDDEGGWGLRSYDSSAENPREGQDVFDVYSKARGKGLNGIAYREW
;
A
#
# COMPACT_ATOMS: atom_id res chain seq x y z
N GLY A 1 -5.85 -10.15 9.12
CA GLY A 1 -5.93 -8.68 9.21
C GLY A 1 -5.14 -8.07 8.07
N TYR A 2 -5.20 -6.76 7.93
CA TYR A 2 -4.38 -6.01 6.97
C TYR A 2 -2.91 -6.01 7.38
N PRO A 3 -1.97 -5.94 6.42
CA PRO A 3 -0.55 -5.93 6.72
C PRO A 3 -0.14 -4.62 7.43
N PRO A 4 0.86 -4.65 8.32
CA PRO A 4 1.33 -3.44 9.01
C PRO A 4 2.09 -2.46 8.09
N ASN A 5 2.56 -2.92 6.92
CA ASN A 5 3.23 -2.12 5.89
C ASN A 5 3.29 -2.88 4.56
N LEU A 6 3.68 -2.19 3.48
CA LEU A 6 3.79 -2.79 2.14
C LEU A 6 4.89 -3.84 2.04
N LYS A 7 5.97 -3.70 2.82
CA LYS A 7 7.12 -4.63 2.80
C LYS A 7 6.72 -6.06 3.14
N VAL A 8 5.75 -6.26 4.04
CA VAL A 8 5.21 -7.60 4.38
C VAL A 8 4.68 -8.35 3.16
N LEU A 9 4.15 -7.65 2.15
CA LEU A 9 3.62 -8.28 0.94
C LEU A 9 4.71 -8.97 0.11
N VAL A 10 5.96 -8.49 0.20
CA VAL A 10 7.13 -9.02 -0.53
C VAL A 10 7.97 -9.93 0.36
N ASP A 11 8.13 -9.62 1.64
CA ASP A 11 8.90 -10.44 2.59
C ASP A 11 8.18 -11.74 2.98
N GLY A 12 6.87 -11.80 2.69
CA GLY A 12 6.01 -12.95 2.90
C GLY A 12 5.55 -13.10 4.34
N VAL A 13 4.35 -13.65 4.49
CA VAL A 13 3.73 -13.95 5.79
C VAL A 13 3.89 -15.43 6.09
N ARG A 14 4.17 -15.75 7.35
CA ARG A 14 4.23 -17.15 7.80
C ARG A 14 2.86 -17.80 7.64
N ASP A 15 2.83 -18.94 6.96
CA ASP A 15 1.64 -19.78 6.91
C ASP A 15 1.47 -20.51 8.25
N THR A 16 0.43 -20.15 8.99
CA THR A 16 0.11 -20.75 10.29
C THR A 16 -0.37 -22.20 10.17
N ARG A 17 -0.78 -22.64 8.97
CA ARG A 17 -1.19 -24.02 8.69
C ARG A 17 -0.01 -24.92 8.33
N SER A 18 1.13 -24.33 7.96
CA SER A 18 2.34 -25.07 7.63
C SER A 18 3.14 -25.41 8.89
N ALA A 19 3.22 -26.70 9.23
CA ALA A 19 4.09 -27.20 10.31
C ALA A 19 5.58 -26.81 10.12
N LYS A 20 6.03 -26.66 8.87
CA LYS A 20 7.41 -26.27 8.53
C LYS A 20 7.66 -24.76 8.52
N GLY A 21 6.66 -23.95 8.89
CA GLY A 21 6.77 -22.49 8.91
C GLY A 21 7.04 -21.85 7.55
N ALA A 22 6.58 -22.48 6.45
CA ALA A 22 6.69 -21.89 5.12
C ALA A 22 6.05 -20.50 5.08
N LYS A 23 6.66 -19.59 4.32
CA LYS A 23 6.05 -18.29 4.02
C LYS A 23 5.30 -18.36 2.72
N PHE A 24 4.18 -17.65 2.64
CA PHE A 24 3.53 -17.32 1.37
C PHE A 24 3.74 -15.84 1.05
N TYR A 25 3.86 -15.54 -0.23
CA TYR A 25 4.22 -14.23 -0.75
C TYR A 25 3.05 -13.67 -1.57
N PHE A 26 2.78 -12.38 -1.42
CA PHE A 26 1.68 -11.72 -2.15
C PHE A 26 2.19 -11.03 -3.41
N LEU A 27 3.37 -10.42 -3.33
CA LEU A 27 3.98 -9.67 -4.42
C LEU A 27 5.43 -10.10 -4.65
N ARG A 28 5.87 -10.06 -5.91
CA ARG A 28 7.30 -10.23 -6.25
C ARG A 28 8.13 -8.98 -5.91
N ARG A 29 7.50 -7.80 -5.94
CA ARG A 29 8.04 -6.50 -5.56
C ARG A 29 6.89 -5.52 -5.34
N ILE A 30 7.12 -4.47 -4.55
CA ILE A 30 6.16 -3.37 -4.42
C ILE A 30 6.18 -2.58 -5.75
N PRO A 31 5.03 -2.39 -6.43
CA PRO A 31 4.97 -1.55 -7.63
C PRO A 31 5.22 -0.09 -7.26
N ARG A 32 5.75 0.69 -8.21
CA ARG A 32 5.87 2.13 -8.04
C ARG A 32 4.60 2.83 -8.48
N ASP A 33 4.25 3.91 -7.78
CA ASP A 33 3.24 4.87 -8.22
C ASP A 33 3.67 5.45 -9.57
N PRO A 34 2.94 5.16 -10.66
CA PRO A 34 3.32 5.60 -12.00
C PRO A 34 3.17 7.11 -12.19
N LEU A 35 2.46 7.80 -11.30
CA LEU A 35 2.21 9.24 -11.37
C LEU A 35 3.16 10.05 -10.48
N ALA A 36 3.84 9.41 -9.52
CA ALA A 36 4.74 10.09 -8.60
C ALA A 36 6.15 10.27 -9.18
N THR A 37 6.83 11.32 -8.73
CA THR A 37 8.27 11.49 -8.99
C THR A 37 9.05 10.35 -8.35
N VAL A 38 9.95 9.76 -9.10
CA VAL A 38 10.82 8.69 -8.62
C VAL A 38 11.71 9.18 -7.47
N LYS A 39 11.58 8.55 -6.31
CA LYS A 39 12.53 8.64 -5.21
C LYS A 39 13.11 7.26 -4.91
N ARG A 40 14.35 7.23 -4.41
CA ARG A 40 14.89 6.03 -3.79
C ARG A 40 14.32 5.97 -2.37
N ASP A 41 13.98 4.76 -1.93
CA ASP A 41 13.60 4.45 -0.54
C ASP A 41 12.22 4.95 -0.07
N ASP A 42 11.25 5.12 -0.97
CA ASP A 42 9.88 5.59 -0.64
C ASP A 42 8.81 4.49 -0.69
N GLU A 43 9.21 3.21 -0.63
CA GLU A 43 8.31 2.05 -0.75
C GLU A 43 7.36 2.11 -1.97
N GLY A 44 7.86 2.65 -3.08
CA GLY A 44 7.09 2.78 -4.31
C GLY A 44 6.36 4.12 -4.46
N GLY A 45 6.45 5.02 -3.47
CA GLY A 45 5.93 6.39 -3.57
C GLY A 45 4.45 6.54 -3.23
N TRP A 46 3.84 5.48 -2.70
CA TRP A 46 2.42 5.45 -2.32
C TRP A 46 2.13 6.22 -1.03
N GLY A 47 0.94 6.81 -0.95
CA GLY A 47 0.29 7.16 0.31
C GLY A 47 -0.51 5.98 0.84
N LEU A 48 -0.57 5.83 2.16
CA LEU A 48 -1.22 4.69 2.80
C LEU A 48 -2.52 5.13 3.49
N ARG A 49 -3.49 4.22 3.56
CA ARG A 49 -4.72 4.39 4.34
C ARG A 49 -4.88 3.17 5.24
N SER A 50 -5.10 3.41 6.53
CA SER A 50 -5.41 2.34 7.48
C SER A 50 -6.88 2.01 7.48
N TYR A 51 -7.20 0.79 7.87
CA TYR A 51 -8.57 0.33 8.03
C TYR A 51 -9.37 1.16 9.04
N ASP A 52 -8.71 1.67 10.09
CA ASP A 52 -9.32 2.53 11.11
C ASP A 52 -9.56 3.98 10.62
N SER A 53 -9.23 4.30 9.36
CA SER A 53 -9.53 5.61 8.77
C SER A 53 -10.84 5.58 7.99
N SER A 54 -11.64 6.64 8.09
CA SER A 54 -12.89 6.75 7.34
C SER A 54 -12.63 7.16 5.90
N ALA A 55 -13.60 6.90 5.01
CA ALA A 55 -13.50 7.28 3.60
C ALA A 55 -13.35 8.80 3.41
N GLU A 56 -14.01 9.60 4.25
CA GLU A 56 -14.01 11.06 4.22
C GLU A 56 -12.76 11.67 4.86
N ASN A 57 -12.09 10.93 5.74
CA ASN A 57 -10.89 11.38 6.44
C ASN A 57 -9.82 10.27 6.47
N PRO A 58 -9.25 9.94 5.30
CA PRO A 58 -8.26 8.89 5.16
C PRO A 58 -6.95 9.26 5.83
N ARG A 59 -6.37 8.32 6.58
CA ARG A 59 -5.14 8.52 7.33
C ARG A 59 -4.30 7.25 7.32
N GLU A 60 -3.00 7.42 7.45
CA GLU A 60 -2.09 6.32 7.78
C GLU A 60 -2.35 5.86 9.22
N GLY A 61 -1.96 4.62 9.53
CA GLY A 61 -2.22 4.01 10.84
C GLY A 61 -1.43 2.73 11.05
N GLN A 62 -1.97 1.83 11.87
CA GLN A 62 -1.29 0.58 12.27
C GLN A 62 -1.23 -0.48 11.17
N ASP A 63 -2.02 -0.29 10.11
CA ASP A 63 -2.12 -1.20 8.98
C ASP A 63 -2.26 -0.44 7.66
N VAL A 64 -2.08 -1.20 6.59
CA VAL A 64 -2.31 -0.77 5.21
C VAL A 64 -3.53 -1.49 4.68
N PHE A 65 -4.66 -0.77 4.66
CA PHE A 65 -5.88 -1.21 4.02
C PHE A 65 -5.84 -0.95 2.51
N ASP A 66 -5.40 0.25 2.12
CA ASP A 66 -5.34 0.68 0.73
C ASP A 66 -4.20 1.69 0.49
N VAL A 67 -3.89 1.95 -0.78
CA VAL A 67 -2.87 2.88 -1.24
C VAL A 67 -3.44 3.90 -2.22
N TYR A 68 -2.86 5.10 -2.25
CA TYR A 68 -3.25 6.15 -3.20
C TYR A 68 -2.02 6.92 -3.72
N SER A 69 -2.16 7.57 -4.87
CA SER A 69 -1.06 8.35 -5.45
C SER A 69 -0.81 9.66 -4.69
N LYS A 70 0.46 9.94 -4.40
CA LYS A 70 0.90 11.24 -3.82
C LYS A 70 1.08 12.34 -4.88
N ALA A 71 0.92 12.00 -6.16
CA ALA A 71 1.07 12.95 -7.26
C ALA A 71 0.04 14.08 -7.18
N ARG A 72 0.48 15.30 -7.51
CA ARG A 72 -0.43 16.43 -7.67
C ARG A 72 -1.09 16.33 -9.04
N GLY A 73 -2.41 16.26 -9.08
CA GLY A 73 -3.15 16.19 -10.34
C GLY A 73 -4.55 15.61 -10.18
N LYS A 74 -5.23 15.49 -11.30
CA LYS A 74 -6.60 14.98 -11.40
C LYS A 74 -6.71 14.04 -12.59
N GLY A 75 -7.56 13.02 -12.45
CA GLY A 75 -7.95 12.15 -13.55
C GLY A 75 -8.78 12.89 -14.60
N LEU A 76 -9.06 12.23 -15.72
CA LEU A 76 -9.91 12.79 -16.80
C LEU A 76 -11.33 13.14 -16.32
N ASN A 77 -11.78 12.55 -15.23
CA ASN A 77 -13.04 12.85 -14.57
C ASN A 77 -12.98 14.03 -13.57
N GLY A 78 -11.82 14.70 -13.45
CA GLY A 78 -11.64 15.84 -12.55
C GLY A 78 -11.43 15.49 -11.07
N ILE A 79 -11.43 14.20 -10.71
CA ILE A 79 -11.18 13.73 -9.34
C ILE A 79 -9.67 13.68 -9.09
N ALA A 80 -9.22 14.14 -7.92
CA ALA A 80 -7.80 14.14 -7.58
C ALA A 80 -7.25 12.72 -7.50
N TYR A 81 -6.01 12.47 -7.96
CA TYR A 81 -5.43 11.12 -7.90
C TYR A 81 -5.39 10.52 -6.50
N ARG A 82 -5.31 11.36 -5.48
CA ARG A 82 -5.34 10.94 -4.08
C ARG A 82 -6.71 10.46 -3.60
N GLU A 83 -7.79 10.74 -4.33
CA GLU A 83 -9.18 10.42 -4.00
C GLU A 83 -9.72 9.21 -4.78
N TRP A 84 -8.88 8.63 -5.64
CA TRP A 84 -9.11 7.34 -6.26
C TRP A 84 -8.67 6.20 -5.36
#